data_AF-A0A7S3RLK3-F1
#
_entry.id   AF-A0A7S3RLK3-F1
#
_cell.length_a   1.000
_cell.length_b   1.000
_cell.length_c   1.000
_cell.angle_alpha   90.00
_cell.angle_beta   90.00
_cell.angle_gamma   90.00
#
_symmetry.space_group_name_H-M   'P 1'
#
loop_
_entity.id
_entity.type
_entity.pdbx_description
1 polymer ?
#
loop_
_entity_poly.entity_id
_entity_poly.type
_entity_poly.pdbx_seq_one_letter_code
_entity_poly.pdbx_strand_id
1 'polypeptide(L)'
;GGQKARIGLARAVYADREAILMDDPISALDAHVKKRIFKNVFLNKLKNRTRILVTHAIDFLHLVDSIILLDKGKIIFKGNYKEVKDNMYLKKLVSIHLGNRQSLKEGEGPNIEDALLIDLDDEKEENKDEITDGDKTSGETEKKPGQFSLAKQEDTIERAKKGKIITDENEEINKVGIKVYLQYIAYTGGWCNVLLINIIAILQITAKSFTDLLVGSWATAADQHSKYWYYFGFYFGFTFIAAILSFSRVLILNYFSWIATKHLHEDMIASVFNAPINLYFDMTPVGRILNRFSKDLMTIEMFMPYIIGFTYNTIYQLIFTMVLAGIAVPYVLCSLPVVVFFIGWVFIYSISAAKEVNRVQ
;
A
#
# COMPACT_ATOMS: atom_id res chain seq x y z
N GLY A 1 7.19 18.09 11.47
CA GLY A 1 8.36 18.71 10.81
C GLY A 1 9.67 18.43 11.55
N GLY A 2 9.81 18.94 12.77
CA GLY A 2 11.08 18.91 13.52
C GLY A 2 11.75 17.54 13.71
N GLN A 3 10.99 16.45 13.92
CA GLN A 3 11.58 15.12 14.03
C GLN A 3 12.31 14.67 12.75
N LYS A 4 11.72 14.91 11.57
CA LYS A 4 12.35 14.58 10.27
C LYS A 4 13.64 15.39 10.07
N ALA A 5 13.62 16.68 10.43
CA ALA A 5 14.81 17.54 10.40
C ALA A 5 15.93 17.02 11.32
N ARG A 6 15.60 16.60 12.55
CA ARG A 6 16.57 16.00 13.49
C ARG A 6 17.18 14.71 12.95
N ILE A 7 16.38 13.83 12.34
CA ILE A 7 16.89 12.60 11.71
C ILE A 7 17.82 12.93 10.55
N GLY A 8 17.45 13.92 9.71
CA GLY A 8 18.31 14.41 8.63
C GLY A 8 19.65 14.95 9.13
N LEU A 9 19.63 15.80 10.17
CA LEU A 9 20.84 16.33 10.79
C LEU A 9 21.70 15.23 11.42
N ALA A 10 21.09 14.28 12.13
CA ALA A 10 21.81 13.14 12.70
C ALA A 10 22.52 12.30 11.64
N ARG A 11 21.86 12.06 10.49
CA ARG A 11 22.49 11.39 9.34
C ARG A 11 23.69 12.17 8.80
N ALA A 12 23.60 13.49 8.69
CA ALA A 12 24.69 14.34 8.21
C ALA A 12 25.90 14.32 9.16
N VAL A 13 25.65 14.39 10.48
CA VAL A 13 26.70 14.32 11.51
C VAL A 13 27.35 12.93 11.53
N TYR A 14 26.55 11.87 11.41
CA TYR A 14 27.03 10.49 11.42
C TYR A 14 27.90 10.16 10.21
N ALA A 15 27.64 10.79 9.06
CA ALA A 15 28.41 10.57 7.83
C ALA A 15 29.87 11.09 7.89
N ASP A 16 30.21 11.89 8.92
CA ASP A 16 31.55 12.44 9.21
C ASP A 16 32.34 12.92 7.98
N ARG A 17 31.74 13.85 7.21
CA ARG A 17 32.35 14.44 6.02
C ARG A 17 33.15 15.70 6.37
N GLU A 18 34.18 16.00 5.56
CA GLU A 18 35.01 17.20 5.71
C GLU A 18 34.21 18.50 5.55
N ALA A 19 33.27 18.51 4.60
CA ALA A 19 32.36 19.61 4.35
C ALA A 19 30.90 19.15 4.44
N ILE A 20 30.08 19.93 5.13
CA ILE A 20 28.65 19.65 5.37
C ILE A 20 27.84 20.87 4.95
N LEU A 21 26.97 20.68 3.95
CA LEU A 21 25.99 21.67 3.52
C LEU A 21 24.64 21.33 4.15
N MET A 22 24.00 22.33 4.77
CA MET A 22 22.74 22.15 5.47
C MET A 22 21.76 23.23 5.05
N ASP A 23 20.62 22.79 4.53
CA ASP A 23 19.49 23.64 4.16
C ASP A 23 18.46 23.63 5.29
N ASP A 24 18.41 24.73 6.02
CA ASP A 24 17.52 25.05 7.14
C ASP A 24 17.32 23.95 8.20
N PRO A 25 18.40 23.40 8.79
CA PRO A 25 18.35 22.23 9.68
C PRO A 25 17.69 22.48 11.05
N ILE A 26 17.49 23.74 11.45
CA ILE A 26 17.05 24.12 12.80
C ILE A 26 15.80 25.00 12.86
N SER A 27 15.23 25.44 11.74
CA SER A 27 14.10 26.37 11.75
C SER A 27 12.84 25.79 12.38
N ALA A 28 12.53 24.52 12.07
CA ALA A 28 11.32 23.81 12.52
C ALA A 28 11.45 23.22 13.95
N LEU A 29 12.41 23.68 14.74
CA LEU A 29 12.70 23.18 16.09
C LEU A 29 12.41 24.25 17.15
N ASP A 30 12.00 23.83 18.33
CA ASP A 30 11.77 24.73 19.47
C ASP A 30 13.08 25.37 19.95
N ALA A 31 13.00 26.57 20.52
CA ALA A 31 14.17 27.37 20.90
C ALA A 31 15.17 26.61 21.80
N HIS A 32 14.68 25.88 22.80
CA HIS A 32 15.52 25.07 23.69
C HIS A 32 16.24 23.92 22.94
N VAL A 33 15.54 23.27 22.01
CA VAL A 33 16.14 22.21 21.17
C VAL A 33 17.19 22.80 20.23
N LYS A 34 16.92 23.97 19.64
CA LYS A 34 17.90 24.68 18.80
C LYS A 34 19.17 25.00 19.60
N LYS A 35 19.05 25.55 20.82
CA LYS A 35 20.19 25.82 21.73
C LYS A 35 21.07 24.58 21.90
N ARG A 36 20.46 23.47 22.29
CA ARG A 36 21.15 22.21 22.58
C ARG A 36 21.82 21.62 21.34
N ILE A 37 21.17 21.68 20.19
CA ILE A 37 21.77 21.26 18.91
C ILE A 37 22.94 22.16 18.53
N PHE A 38 22.79 23.48 18.67
CA PHE A 38 23.84 24.42 18.31
C PHE A 38 25.10 24.23 19.15
N LYS A 39 24.94 24.12 20.48
CA LYS A 39 26.04 23.87 21.42
C LYS A 39 26.71 22.52 21.19
N ASN A 40 25.95 21.43 21.14
CA ASN A 40 26.53 20.09 21.14
C ASN A 40 26.96 19.60 19.75
N VAL A 41 26.26 20.02 18.70
CA VAL A 41 26.52 19.57 17.33
C VAL A 41 27.40 20.56 16.58
N PHE A 42 26.98 21.81 16.43
CA PHE A 42 27.70 22.78 15.60
C PHE A 42 29.00 23.26 16.26
N LEU A 43 28.96 23.61 17.55
CA LEU A 43 30.14 24.13 18.26
C LEU A 43 31.08 23.03 18.76
N ASN A 44 30.57 21.84 19.10
CA ASN A 44 31.36 20.73 19.63
C ASN A 44 31.63 19.65 18.58
N LYS A 45 30.64 18.82 18.23
CA LYS A 45 30.89 17.61 17.43
C LYS A 45 31.45 17.89 16.04
N LEU A 46 30.99 18.98 15.41
CA LEU A 46 31.41 19.40 14.08
C LEU A 46 32.49 20.47 14.10
N LYS A 47 33.10 20.80 15.26
CA LYS A 47 34.02 21.94 15.43
C LYS A 47 35.12 22.03 14.36
N ASN A 48 35.70 20.89 14.00
CA ASN A 48 36.83 20.79 13.07
C ASN A 48 36.42 20.47 11.61
N ARG A 49 35.13 20.64 11.26
CA ARG A 49 34.59 20.40 9.91
C ARG A 49 34.12 21.71 9.28
N THR A 50 34.17 21.80 7.96
CA THR A 50 33.59 22.94 7.24
C THR A 50 32.06 22.81 7.22
N ARG A 51 31.37 23.84 7.71
CA ARG A 51 29.90 23.84 7.84
C ARG A 51 29.35 25.02 7.06
N ILE A 52 28.46 24.76 6.11
CA ILE A 52 27.73 25.80 5.40
C ILE A 52 26.25 25.64 5.76
N LEU A 53 25.71 26.66 6.43
CA LEU A 53 24.34 26.70 6.89
C LEU A 53 23.56 27.73 6.08
N VAL A 54 22.53 27.28 5.38
CA VAL A 54 21.50 28.15 4.82
C VAL A 54 20.34 28.15 5.81
N THR A 55 19.94 29.29 6.35
CA THR A 55 18.84 29.33 7.32
C THR A 55 18.10 30.66 7.31
N HIS A 56 16.81 30.60 7.62
CA HIS A 56 16.00 31.78 7.93
C HIS A 56 16.05 32.17 9.41
N ALA A 57 16.62 31.33 10.26
CA ALA A 57 16.73 31.59 11.69
C ALA A 57 17.91 32.53 11.96
N ILE A 58 17.63 33.69 12.54
CA ILE A 58 18.63 34.70 12.90
C ILE A 58 19.21 34.48 14.30
N ASP A 59 18.63 33.56 15.08
CA ASP A 59 18.86 33.35 16.51
C ASP A 59 20.34 33.14 16.89
N PHE A 60 21.19 32.63 15.97
CA PHE A 60 22.58 32.23 16.25
C PHE A 60 23.62 32.91 15.35
N LEU A 61 23.25 34.00 14.65
CA LEU A 61 24.17 34.69 13.74
C LEU A 61 25.41 35.27 14.44
N HIS A 62 25.35 35.51 15.75
CA HIS A 62 26.50 36.01 16.52
C HIS A 62 27.58 34.95 16.79
N LEU A 63 27.27 33.66 16.60
CA LEU A 63 28.17 32.53 16.90
C LEU A 63 28.87 31.95 15.67
N VAL A 64 28.60 32.48 14.47
CA VAL A 64 29.18 31.97 13.22
C VAL A 64 30.40 32.78 12.79
N ASP A 65 31.33 32.11 12.12
CA ASP A 65 32.60 32.71 11.70
C ASP A 65 32.41 33.74 10.57
N SER A 66 31.51 33.46 9.62
CA SER A 66 31.22 34.35 8.48
C SER A 66 29.77 34.21 8.03
N ILE A 67 29.17 35.34 7.67
CA ILE A 67 27.80 35.48 7.20
C ILE A 67 27.83 35.97 5.75
N ILE A 68 27.02 35.34 4.90
CA ILE A 68 26.79 35.75 3.52
C ILE A 68 25.31 36.11 3.37
N LEU A 69 25.03 37.36 2.98
CA LEU A 69 23.67 37.82 2.67
C LEU A 69 23.45 37.81 1.16
N LEU A 70 22.37 37.18 0.73
CA LEU A 70 22.02 37.01 -0.67
C LEU A 70 20.63 37.61 -0.93
N ASP A 71 20.52 38.44 -1.97
CA ASP A 71 19.25 38.97 -2.45
C ASP A 71 19.19 38.85 -3.97
N LYS A 72 18.07 38.31 -4.47
CA LYS A 72 17.82 38.09 -5.91
C LYS A 72 19.00 37.44 -6.65
N GLY A 73 19.64 36.45 -6.03
CA GLY A 73 20.77 35.73 -6.62
C GLY A 73 22.12 36.45 -6.57
N LYS A 74 22.21 37.63 -5.93
CA LYS A 74 23.46 38.39 -5.77
C LYS A 74 23.88 38.45 -4.31
N ILE A 75 25.19 38.33 -4.07
CA ILE A 75 25.77 38.53 -2.74
C ILE A 75 25.76 40.03 -2.43
N ILE A 76 24.96 40.43 -1.46
CA ILE A 76 24.93 41.81 -0.95
C ILE A 76 26.11 42.02 -0.01
N PHE A 77 26.38 41.03 0.85
CA PHE A 77 27.37 41.18 1.92
C PHE A 77 28.04 39.84 2.23
N LYS A 78 29.31 39.91 2.60
CA LYS A 78 30.11 38.82 3.17
C LYS A 78 31.04 39.36 4.24
N GLY A 79 31.00 38.81 5.45
CA GLY A 79 31.81 39.30 6.58
C GLY A 79 31.38 38.69 7.91
N ASN A 80 31.85 39.26 9.03
CA ASN A 80 31.50 38.78 10.38
C ASN A 80 30.23 39.47 10.94
N TYR A 81 29.70 38.96 12.06
CA TYR A 81 28.50 39.54 12.68
C TYR A 81 28.65 41.03 13.06
N LYS A 82 29.83 41.44 13.55
CA LYS A 82 30.09 42.83 13.97
C LYS A 82 30.02 43.81 12.81
N GLU A 83 30.37 43.37 11.61
CA GLU A 83 30.30 44.15 10.37
C GLU A 83 28.88 44.13 9.75
N VAL A 84 28.15 43.02 9.90
CA VAL A 84 26.79 42.84 9.34
C VAL A 84 25.72 43.56 10.15
N LYS A 85 25.89 43.68 11.47
CA LYS A 85 24.84 44.17 12.39
C LYS A 85 24.23 45.52 11.96
N ASP A 86 25.04 46.39 11.36
CA ASP A 86 24.63 47.73 10.95
C ASP A 86 24.02 47.79 9.54
N ASN A 87 24.09 46.69 8.79
CA ASN A 87 23.58 46.58 7.44
C ASN A 87 22.04 46.66 7.41
N MET A 88 21.51 47.54 6.54
CA MET A 88 20.09 47.77 6.36
C MET A 88 19.30 46.49 6.01
N TYR A 89 19.90 45.57 5.25
CA TYR A 89 19.25 44.31 4.86
C TYR A 89 19.11 43.34 6.03
N LEU A 90 20.12 43.26 6.90
CA LEU A 90 20.00 42.45 8.11
C LEU A 90 18.94 43.05 9.04
N LYS A 91 18.94 44.37 9.25
CA LYS A 91 17.92 45.07 10.06
C LYS A 91 16.50 44.79 9.55
N LYS A 92 16.31 44.77 8.22
CA LYS A 92 15.04 44.39 7.60
C LYS A 92 14.66 42.92 7.81
N LEU A 93 15.61 42.00 7.76
CA LEU A 93 15.36 40.58 8.03
C LEU A 93 15.02 40.35 9.51
N VAL A 94 15.71 41.03 10.42
CA VAL A 94 15.48 40.97 11.86
C VAL A 94 14.10 41.53 12.22
N SER A 95 13.69 42.66 11.63
CA SER A 95 12.36 43.23 11.87
C SER A 95 11.22 42.33 11.37
N ILE A 96 11.40 41.65 10.23
CA ILE A 96 10.45 40.65 9.72
C ILE A 96 10.38 39.44 10.66
N HIS A 97 11.52 38.97 11.17
CA HIS A 97 11.58 37.82 12.07
C HIS A 97 10.94 38.11 13.44
N LEU A 98 11.12 39.33 13.97
CA LEU A 98 10.50 39.79 15.21
C LEU A 98 9.01 40.07 15.07
N GLY A 99 8.57 40.67 13.96
CA GLY A 99 7.16 40.93 13.67
C GLY A 99 6.29 39.66 13.61
N ASN A 100 6.88 38.51 13.27
CA ASN A 100 6.18 37.22 13.31
C ASN A 100 6.14 36.57 14.71
N ARG A 101 6.96 37.02 15.67
CA ARG A 101 7.03 36.47 17.04
C ARG A 101 6.15 37.23 18.05
N GLN A 102 5.78 38.48 17.76
CA GLN A 102 4.99 39.33 18.67
C GLN A 102 3.58 39.59 18.13
N SER A 103 2.62 38.76 18.51
CA SER A 103 1.32 39.29 18.92
C SER A 103 1.43 39.76 20.37
N LEU A 104 1.17 41.05 20.60
CA LEU A 104 1.07 41.76 21.89
C LEU A 104 2.39 42.21 22.56
N LYS A 105 2.79 43.46 22.29
CA LYS A 105 2.92 44.58 23.26
C LYS A 105 3.43 45.82 22.50
N GLU A 106 2.57 46.83 22.38
CA GLU A 106 2.96 48.15 21.87
C GLU A 106 3.80 48.88 22.92
N GLY A 107 4.85 49.56 22.45
CA GLY A 107 5.54 50.59 23.23
C GLY A 107 6.94 50.24 23.72
N GLU A 108 7.83 49.81 22.83
CA GLU A 108 9.28 50.07 22.90
C GLU A 108 9.91 49.60 21.58
N GLY A 109 10.80 50.40 20.99
CA GLY A 109 11.44 50.06 19.71
C GLY A 109 12.22 48.74 19.81
N PRO A 110 12.29 47.92 18.75
CA PRO A 110 12.89 46.61 18.84
C PRO A 110 14.40 46.74 19.08
N ASN A 111 14.83 46.42 20.30
CA ASN A 111 16.24 46.37 20.63
C ASN A 111 16.82 45.10 19.99
N ILE A 112 17.71 45.28 19.01
CA ILE A 112 18.29 44.19 18.19
C ILE A 112 19.07 43.20 19.07
N GLU A 113 19.58 43.65 20.21
CA GLU A 113 20.37 42.85 21.14
C GLU A 113 19.53 41.79 21.87
N ASP A 114 18.28 42.09 22.24
CA ASP A 114 17.41 41.14 22.96
C ASP A 114 16.88 40.01 22.05
N ALA A 115 16.84 40.23 20.73
CA ALA A 115 16.39 39.25 19.74
C ALA A 115 17.45 38.21 19.36
N LEU A 116 18.72 38.53 19.60
CA LEU A 116 19.89 37.79 19.14
C LEU A 116 20.65 37.08 20.26
N LEU A 117 20.31 37.35 21.53
CA LEU A 117 20.91 36.72 22.69
C LEU A 117 20.07 35.53 23.15
N ILE A 118 20.21 34.44 22.41
CA ILE A 118 20.04 33.14 23.03
C ILE A 118 21.31 32.86 23.85
N ASP A 119 21.28 33.20 25.14
CA ASP A 119 22.34 32.78 26.06
C ASP A 119 22.39 31.25 26.09
N LEU A 120 23.58 30.72 25.79
CA LEU A 120 23.88 29.28 25.80
C LEU A 120 24.14 28.75 27.22
N ASP A 121 24.12 29.64 28.21
CA ASP A 121 24.49 29.40 29.61
C ASP A 121 23.30 29.50 30.58
N ASP A 122 22.08 29.80 30.08
CA ASP A 122 20.84 29.69 30.87
C ASP A 122 20.46 28.22 31.09
N GLU A 123 21.17 27.53 31.98
CA GLU A 123 20.64 26.38 32.70
C GLU A 123 20.01 26.89 34.00
N LYS A 124 18.80 27.44 33.91
CA LYS A 124 17.92 27.51 35.09
C LYS A 124 17.08 26.22 35.12
N GLU A 125 17.21 25.53 36.24
CA GLU A 125 16.51 24.31 36.60
C GLU A 125 15.01 24.39 36.35
N GLU A 126 14.49 23.46 35.54
CA GLU A 126 13.11 22.95 35.69
C GLU A 126 13.18 21.42 35.67
N ASN A 127 13.62 20.87 36.80
CA ASN A 127 13.19 19.57 37.26
C ASN A 127 11.84 19.78 37.97
N LYS A 128 10.74 19.50 37.27
CA LYS A 128 9.44 19.07 37.82
C LYS A 128 8.47 18.90 36.65
N ASP A 129 8.40 17.67 36.15
CA ASP A 129 7.11 17.00 36.05
C ASP A 129 7.34 15.49 36.21
N GLU A 130 6.58 14.97 37.16
CA GLU A 130 6.60 13.60 37.67
C GLU A 130 6.15 12.61 36.59
N ILE A 131 6.92 11.53 36.42
CA ILE A 131 6.32 10.20 36.34
C ILE A 131 7.05 9.35 37.38
N THR A 132 6.36 9.19 38.50
CA THR A 132 6.59 8.18 39.53
C THR A 132 6.71 6.79 38.91
N ASP A 133 7.82 6.11 39.15
CA ASP A 133 7.77 4.88 39.94
C ASP A 133 9.16 4.57 40.52
N GLY A 134 9.17 4.10 41.77
CA GLY A 134 10.37 3.95 42.58
C GLY A 134 11.22 2.75 42.19
N ASP A 135 12.53 2.84 42.37
CA ASP A 135 13.19 2.18 43.50
C ASP A 135 14.63 2.68 43.64
N LYS A 136 15.08 2.85 44.89
CA LYS A 136 16.43 3.25 45.24
C LYS A 136 17.30 2.01 45.38
N THR A 137 18.49 1.99 44.77
CA THR A 137 19.70 1.59 45.49
C THR A 137 20.96 2.08 44.81
N SER A 138 21.86 2.52 45.67
CA SER A 138 23.16 3.18 45.49
C SER A 138 24.25 2.34 44.85
N GLY A 139 25.20 3.00 44.19
CA GLY A 139 26.53 2.45 43.92
C GLY A 139 27.22 3.10 42.74
N GLU A 140 28.09 4.08 43.00
CA GLU A 140 29.07 4.57 42.02
C GLU A 140 29.93 3.42 41.50
N THR A 141 30.08 3.31 40.19
CA THR A 141 31.25 2.68 39.58
C THR A 141 31.40 3.19 38.14
N GLU A 142 32.56 3.78 37.88
CA GLU A 142 33.03 4.20 36.55
C GLU A 142 32.85 3.07 35.53
N LYS A 143 32.12 3.32 34.44
CA LYS A 143 32.01 2.38 33.31
C LYS A 143 32.97 2.76 32.20
N LYS A 144 34.00 1.91 32.04
CA LYS A 144 34.86 1.81 30.85
C LYS A 144 34.02 1.54 29.58
N PRO A 145 34.47 1.99 28.40
CA PRO A 145 33.75 1.78 27.15
C PRO A 145 33.96 0.34 26.68
N GLY A 146 32.88 -0.43 26.55
CA GLY A 146 32.94 -1.76 25.92
C GLY A 146 32.16 -2.82 26.67
N GLN A 147 30.84 -2.69 26.72
CA GLN A 147 29.91 -3.82 26.81
C GLN A 147 28.51 -3.32 26.46
N PHE A 148 28.15 -3.49 25.19
CA PHE A 148 26.78 -3.33 24.73
C PHE A 148 25.98 -4.52 25.26
N SER A 149 25.15 -4.29 26.30
CA SER A 149 24.33 -5.34 26.92
C SER A 149 23.16 -5.74 26.00
N LEU A 150 23.04 -7.04 25.73
CA LEU A 150 21.97 -7.67 24.94
C LEU A 150 20.56 -7.39 25.50
N ALA A 151 20.43 -7.16 26.81
CA ALA A 151 19.14 -6.87 27.45
C ALA A 151 18.51 -5.54 26.98
N LYS A 152 19.33 -4.55 26.61
CA LYS A 152 18.82 -3.30 26.00
C LYS A 152 18.31 -3.53 24.57
N GLN A 153 18.76 -4.58 23.90
CA GLN A 153 18.37 -4.89 22.53
C GLN A 153 16.95 -5.45 22.51
N GLU A 154 16.60 -6.33 23.46
CA GLU A 154 15.25 -6.88 23.62
C GLU A 154 14.22 -5.78 23.94
N ASP A 155 14.51 -4.89 24.90
CA ASP A 155 13.65 -3.75 25.23
C ASP A 155 13.47 -2.77 24.05
N THR A 156 14.52 -2.57 23.25
CA THR A 156 14.46 -1.70 22.07
C THR A 156 13.65 -2.35 20.94
N ILE A 157 13.76 -3.67 20.77
CA ILE A 157 12.98 -4.44 19.80
C ILE A 157 11.51 -4.52 20.22
N GLU A 158 11.19 -4.70 21.50
CA GLU A 158 9.81 -4.66 22.00
C GLU A 158 9.18 -3.27 21.86
N ARG A 159 9.93 -2.20 22.16
CA ARG A 159 9.47 -0.83 21.91
C ARG A 159 9.29 -0.53 20.42
N ALA A 160 10.15 -1.10 19.55
CA ALA A 160 10.00 -1.00 18.09
C ALA A 160 8.77 -1.76 17.58
N LYS A 161 8.43 -2.92 18.18
CA LYS A 161 7.18 -3.65 17.91
C LYS A 161 5.95 -2.88 18.41
N LYS A 162 6.00 -2.28 19.61
CA LYS A 162 4.92 -1.43 20.16
C LYS A 162 4.73 -0.12 19.39
N GLY A 163 5.77 0.41 18.74
CA GLY A 163 5.74 1.60 17.90
C GLY A 163 5.44 1.34 16.42
N LYS A 164 5.15 0.09 16.04
CA LYS A 164 4.86 -0.27 14.65
C LYS A 164 3.42 0.12 14.32
N ILE A 165 3.26 1.33 13.77
CA ILE A 165 1.95 1.89 13.35
C ILE A 165 1.42 1.15 12.11
N ILE A 166 2.33 0.63 11.28
CA ILE A 166 1.98 -0.11 10.07
C ILE A 166 1.61 -1.53 10.46
N THR A 167 0.35 -1.89 10.22
CA THR A 167 -0.12 -3.27 10.35
C THR A 167 0.61 -4.14 9.33
N ASP A 168 1.31 -5.15 9.83
CA ASP A 168 1.75 -6.26 8.97
C ASP A 168 0.51 -6.89 8.36
N GLU A 169 0.64 -7.32 7.11
CA GLU A 169 -0.48 -7.83 6.32
C GLU A 169 -1.12 -8.99 7.09
N ASN A 170 -2.36 -8.83 7.54
CA ASN A 170 -3.08 -9.90 8.20
C ASN A 170 -3.15 -11.07 7.22
N GLU A 171 -2.40 -12.11 7.54
CA GLU A 171 -2.49 -13.45 6.97
C GLU A 171 -3.88 -14.02 7.28
N GLU A 172 -4.93 -13.55 6.59
CA GLU A 172 -6.19 -14.28 6.60
C GLU A 172 -6.04 -15.53 5.72
N ILE A 173 -5.60 -16.55 6.44
CA ILE A 173 -5.33 -17.93 6.09
C ILE A 173 -6.50 -18.57 5.30
N ASN A 174 -6.23 -18.81 4.02
CA ASN A 174 -6.54 -20.03 3.26
C ASN A 174 -7.99 -20.48 2.99
N LYS A 175 -9.03 -19.83 3.53
CA LYS A 175 -10.43 -20.19 3.25
C LYS A 175 -11.28 -18.97 2.88
N VAL A 176 -11.51 -18.80 1.58
CA VAL A 176 -12.52 -17.85 1.09
C VAL A 176 -13.90 -18.39 1.50
N GLY A 177 -14.58 -17.67 2.39
CA GLY A 177 -15.93 -18.03 2.82
C GLY A 177 -16.94 -17.89 1.67
N ILE A 178 -17.97 -18.75 1.65
CA ILE A 178 -19.02 -18.70 0.62
C ILE A 178 -19.73 -17.35 0.54
N LYS A 179 -19.73 -16.60 1.65
CA LYS A 179 -20.24 -15.23 1.74
C LYS A 179 -19.62 -14.29 0.69
N VAL A 180 -18.33 -14.43 0.38
CA VAL A 180 -17.64 -13.59 -0.61
C VAL A 180 -18.20 -13.83 -2.00
N TYR A 181 -18.45 -15.09 -2.36
CA TYR A 181 -19.07 -15.45 -3.64
C TYR A 181 -20.51 -14.92 -3.74
N LEU A 182 -21.28 -15.02 -2.65
CA LEU A 182 -22.65 -14.49 -2.60
C LEU A 182 -22.68 -12.95 -2.73
N GLN A 183 -21.72 -12.25 -2.14
CA GLN A 183 -21.56 -10.81 -2.31
C GLN A 183 -21.23 -10.46 -3.76
N TYR A 184 -20.31 -11.19 -4.40
CA TYR A 184 -20.02 -10.98 -5.82
C TYR A 184 -21.26 -11.17 -6.71
N ILE A 185 -22.04 -12.22 -6.46
CA ILE A 185 -23.33 -12.43 -7.15
C ILE A 185 -24.28 -11.25 -6.91
N ALA A 186 -24.36 -10.72 -5.69
CA ALA A 186 -25.19 -9.55 -5.40
C ALA A 186 -24.75 -8.33 -6.23
N TYR A 187 -23.44 -8.08 -6.35
CA TYR A 187 -22.89 -7.00 -7.19
C TYR A 187 -23.16 -7.17 -8.69
N THR A 188 -23.29 -8.40 -9.18
CA THR A 188 -23.65 -8.66 -10.59
C THR A 188 -25.13 -8.41 -10.92
N GLY A 189 -25.99 -8.10 -9.94
CA GLY A 189 -27.45 -7.98 -10.12
C GLY A 189 -28.25 -9.16 -9.57
N GLY A 190 -27.63 -10.02 -8.76
CA GLY A 190 -28.29 -11.06 -7.97
C GLY A 190 -28.66 -12.32 -8.75
N TRP A 191 -29.59 -13.10 -8.19
CA TRP A 191 -29.91 -14.46 -8.66
C TRP A 191 -30.56 -14.51 -10.05
N CYS A 192 -31.29 -13.47 -10.46
CA CYS A 192 -31.91 -13.42 -11.79
C CYS A 192 -30.88 -13.53 -12.91
N ASN A 193 -29.74 -12.84 -12.75
CA ASN A 193 -28.65 -12.83 -13.73
C ASN A 193 -27.91 -14.17 -13.76
N VAL A 194 -27.73 -14.80 -12.59
CA VAL A 194 -27.20 -16.16 -12.48
C VAL A 194 -28.11 -17.15 -13.20
N LEU A 195 -29.44 -17.09 -12.98
CA LEU A 195 -30.41 -17.95 -13.65
C LEU A 195 -30.38 -17.78 -15.17
N LEU A 196 -30.30 -16.54 -15.67
CA LEU A 196 -30.17 -16.26 -17.11
C LEU A 196 -28.93 -16.93 -17.72
N ILE A 197 -27.77 -16.80 -17.07
CA ILE A 197 -26.53 -17.46 -17.53
C ILE A 197 -26.66 -18.98 -17.53
N ASN A 198 -27.27 -19.55 -16.49
CA ASN A 198 -27.48 -21.00 -16.39
C ASN A 198 -28.38 -21.51 -17.53
N ILE A 199 -29.46 -20.80 -17.85
CA ILE A 199 -30.35 -21.17 -18.96
C ILE A 199 -29.59 -21.16 -20.29
N ILE A 200 -28.84 -20.10 -20.58
CA ILE A 200 -28.05 -19.99 -21.81
C ILE A 200 -26.96 -21.07 -21.88
N ALA A 201 -26.30 -21.37 -20.76
CA ALA A 201 -25.27 -22.41 -20.69
C ALA A 201 -25.85 -23.81 -20.96
N ILE A 202 -27.03 -24.11 -20.40
CA ILE A 202 -27.73 -25.39 -20.63
C ILE A 202 -28.16 -25.51 -22.10
N LEU A 203 -28.72 -24.44 -22.68
CA LEU A 203 -29.09 -24.43 -24.10
C LEU A 203 -27.87 -24.62 -25.01
N GLN A 204 -26.77 -23.94 -24.70
CA GLN A 204 -25.51 -24.01 -25.45
C GLN A 204 -24.92 -25.42 -25.43
N ILE A 205 -24.81 -26.05 -24.24
CA ILE A 205 -24.25 -27.41 -24.14
C ILE A 205 -25.17 -28.44 -24.79
N THR A 206 -26.49 -28.28 -24.66
CA THR A 206 -27.47 -29.18 -25.27
C THR A 206 -27.38 -29.11 -26.80
N ALA A 207 -27.32 -27.91 -27.38
CA ALA A 207 -27.17 -27.72 -28.82
C ALA A 207 -25.86 -28.34 -29.33
N LYS A 208 -24.74 -28.10 -28.62
CA LYS A 208 -23.44 -28.69 -28.96
C LYS A 208 -23.50 -30.22 -28.93
N SER A 209 -24.01 -30.80 -27.86
CA SER A 209 -24.01 -32.25 -27.73
C SER A 209 -25.01 -32.94 -28.66
N PHE A 210 -26.11 -32.27 -29.00
CA PHE A 210 -27.03 -32.75 -30.03
C PHE A 210 -26.31 -32.84 -31.39
N THR A 211 -25.47 -31.86 -31.73
CA THR A 211 -24.59 -31.93 -32.90
C THR A 211 -23.68 -33.16 -32.83
N ASP A 212 -23.04 -33.42 -31.69
CA ASP A 212 -22.15 -34.58 -31.51
C ASP A 212 -22.90 -35.92 -31.74
N LEU A 213 -24.13 -36.05 -31.23
CA LEU A 213 -24.99 -37.22 -31.46
C LEU A 213 -25.46 -37.33 -32.92
N LEU A 214 -25.75 -36.20 -33.56
CA LEU A 214 -26.18 -36.15 -34.95
C LEU A 214 -25.06 -36.61 -35.89
N VAL A 215 -23.81 -36.24 -35.60
CA VAL A 215 -22.64 -36.76 -36.33
C VAL A 215 -22.51 -38.28 -36.14
N GLY A 216 -22.71 -38.78 -34.93
CA GLY A 216 -22.71 -40.22 -34.65
C GLY A 216 -23.78 -40.98 -35.46
N SER A 217 -25.01 -40.47 -35.49
CA SER A 217 -26.09 -41.09 -36.26
C SER A 217 -25.88 -40.98 -37.78
N TRP A 218 -25.38 -39.84 -38.27
CA TRP A 218 -25.02 -39.63 -39.68
C TRP A 218 -23.95 -40.64 -40.13
N ALA A 219 -22.91 -40.87 -39.32
CA ALA A 219 -21.84 -41.82 -39.63
C ALA A 219 -22.33 -43.27 -39.78
N THR A 220 -23.45 -43.63 -39.16
CA THR A 220 -24.04 -44.99 -39.21
C THR A 220 -25.20 -45.13 -40.20
N ALA A 221 -25.63 -44.04 -40.84
CA ALA A 221 -26.81 -44.03 -41.69
C ALA A 221 -26.53 -44.68 -43.07
N ALA A 222 -27.37 -45.63 -43.49
CA ALA A 222 -27.22 -46.31 -44.77
C ALA A 222 -27.41 -45.36 -45.98
N ASP A 223 -28.16 -44.27 -45.80
CA ASP A 223 -28.48 -43.25 -46.80
C ASP A 223 -27.60 -42.00 -46.71
N GLN A 224 -26.43 -42.11 -46.06
CA GLN A 224 -25.50 -40.99 -45.82
C GLN A 224 -25.18 -40.14 -47.06
N HIS A 225 -25.02 -40.77 -48.23
CA HIS A 225 -24.73 -40.07 -49.49
C HIS A 225 -25.99 -39.50 -50.13
N SER A 226 -27.11 -40.22 -50.04
CA SER A 226 -28.37 -39.80 -50.66
C SER A 226 -29.00 -38.60 -49.96
N LYS A 227 -28.84 -38.50 -48.63
CA LYS A 227 -29.39 -37.41 -47.81
C LYS A 227 -28.33 -36.49 -47.23
N TYR A 228 -27.19 -36.34 -47.91
CA TYR A 228 -26.07 -35.51 -47.45
C TYR A 228 -26.51 -34.12 -46.99
N TRP A 229 -27.24 -33.38 -47.83
CA TRP A 229 -27.66 -32.01 -47.54
C TRP A 229 -28.62 -31.89 -46.34
N TYR A 230 -29.38 -32.94 -46.05
CA TYR A 230 -30.24 -32.98 -44.86
C TYR A 230 -29.40 -33.06 -43.57
N TYR A 231 -28.48 -34.03 -43.48
CA TYR A 231 -27.59 -34.17 -42.32
C TYR A 231 -26.67 -32.97 -42.16
N PHE A 232 -26.09 -32.49 -43.25
CA PHE A 232 -25.24 -31.29 -43.26
C PHE A 232 -26.00 -30.05 -42.79
N GLY A 233 -27.23 -29.83 -43.27
CA GLY A 233 -28.05 -28.69 -42.88
C GLY A 233 -28.35 -28.66 -41.38
N PHE A 234 -28.75 -29.79 -40.80
CA PHE A 234 -28.98 -29.89 -39.35
C PHE A 234 -27.70 -29.71 -38.54
N TYR A 235 -26.60 -30.38 -38.94
CA TYR A 235 -25.30 -30.22 -38.30
C TYR A 235 -24.85 -28.75 -38.28
N PHE A 236 -24.89 -28.09 -39.44
CA PHE A 236 -24.50 -26.69 -39.57
C PHE A 236 -25.42 -25.78 -38.74
N GLY A 237 -26.73 -25.97 -38.82
CA GLY A 237 -27.71 -25.17 -38.08
C GLY A 237 -27.51 -25.25 -36.56
N PHE A 238 -27.41 -26.45 -35.99
CA PHE A 238 -27.20 -26.61 -34.55
C PHE A 238 -25.82 -26.12 -34.09
N THR A 239 -24.78 -26.33 -34.90
CA THR A 239 -23.44 -25.79 -34.61
C THR A 239 -23.44 -24.27 -34.59
N PHE A 240 -24.12 -23.64 -35.56
CA PHE A 240 -24.25 -22.19 -35.63
C PHE A 240 -25.03 -21.62 -34.45
N ILE A 241 -26.14 -22.26 -34.07
CA ILE A 241 -26.92 -21.89 -32.87
C ILE A 241 -26.05 -22.03 -31.60
N ALA A 242 -25.31 -23.13 -31.45
CA ALA A 242 -24.42 -23.34 -30.32
C ALA A 242 -23.30 -22.27 -30.26
N ALA A 243 -22.76 -21.87 -31.41
CA ALA A 243 -21.75 -20.81 -31.51
C ALA A 243 -22.33 -19.44 -31.09
N ILE A 244 -23.53 -19.10 -31.56
CA ILE A 244 -24.23 -17.87 -31.15
C ILE A 244 -24.48 -17.88 -29.65
N LEU A 245 -25.03 -18.96 -29.09
CA LEU A 245 -25.30 -19.06 -27.65
C LEU A 245 -24.01 -18.96 -26.82
N SER A 246 -22.91 -19.56 -27.30
CA SER A 246 -21.60 -19.45 -26.65
C SER A 246 -21.09 -18.01 -26.66
N PHE A 247 -21.21 -17.32 -27.79
CA PHE A 247 -20.83 -15.92 -27.93
C PHE A 247 -21.69 -15.00 -27.03
N SER A 248 -23.01 -15.16 -27.05
CA SER A 248 -23.94 -14.43 -26.19
C SER A 248 -23.63 -14.64 -24.70
N ARG A 249 -23.30 -15.87 -24.28
CA ARG A 249 -22.89 -16.16 -22.90
C ARG A 249 -21.64 -15.39 -22.50
N VAL A 250 -20.62 -15.37 -23.37
CA VAL A 250 -19.37 -14.64 -23.10
C VAL A 250 -19.64 -13.14 -22.97
N LEU A 251 -20.46 -12.56 -23.85
CA LEU A 251 -20.83 -11.14 -23.76
C LEU A 251 -21.58 -10.81 -22.46
N ILE A 252 -22.56 -11.62 -22.08
CA ILE A 252 -23.34 -11.44 -20.85
C ILE A 252 -22.44 -11.55 -19.61
N LEU A 253 -21.54 -12.53 -19.57
CA LEU A 253 -20.59 -12.68 -18.45
C LEU A 253 -19.65 -11.49 -18.33
N ASN A 254 -19.12 -10.97 -19.45
CA ASN A 254 -18.27 -9.78 -19.44
C ASN A 254 -19.06 -8.54 -18.99
N TYR A 255 -20.29 -8.39 -19.47
CA TYR A 255 -21.17 -7.28 -19.06
C TYR A 255 -21.47 -7.30 -17.56
N PHE A 256 -21.77 -8.48 -16.99
CA PHE A 256 -22.01 -8.61 -15.55
C PHE A 256 -20.74 -8.42 -14.72
N SER A 257 -19.59 -8.89 -15.19
CA SER A 257 -18.30 -8.62 -14.53
C SER A 257 -18.01 -7.12 -14.49
N TRP A 258 -18.26 -6.41 -15.58
CA TRP A 258 -18.11 -4.96 -15.64
C TRP A 258 -19.04 -4.25 -14.66
N ILE A 259 -20.32 -4.63 -14.58
CA ILE A 259 -21.27 -4.08 -13.59
C ILE A 259 -20.79 -4.33 -12.16
N ALA A 260 -20.38 -5.56 -11.85
CA ALA A 260 -19.92 -5.91 -10.51
C ALA A 260 -18.66 -5.13 -10.12
N THR A 261 -17.72 -4.99 -11.05
CA THR A 261 -16.49 -4.21 -10.86
C THR A 261 -16.80 -2.73 -10.66
N LYS A 262 -17.76 -2.17 -11.40
CA LYS A 262 -18.21 -0.78 -11.24
C LYS A 262 -18.77 -0.54 -9.84
N HIS A 263 -19.71 -1.37 -9.38
CA HIS A 263 -20.27 -1.22 -8.04
C HIS A 263 -19.25 -1.45 -6.93
N LEU A 264 -18.37 -2.44 -7.08
CA LEU A 264 -17.29 -2.68 -6.14
C LEU A 264 -16.35 -1.48 -6.06
N HIS A 265 -16.00 -0.87 -7.19
CA HIS A 265 -15.16 0.32 -7.24
C HIS A 265 -15.84 1.54 -6.59
N GLU A 266 -17.13 1.77 -6.84
CA GLU A 266 -17.91 2.84 -6.20
C GLU A 266 -17.94 2.67 -4.67
N ASP A 267 -18.19 1.45 -4.18
CA ASP A 267 -18.20 1.14 -2.75
C ASP A 267 -16.80 1.27 -2.12
N MET A 268 -15.75 0.84 -2.83
CA MET A 268 -14.36 0.99 -2.39
C MET A 268 -13.98 2.46 -2.25
N ILE A 269 -14.33 3.30 -3.23
CA ILE A 269 -14.14 4.74 -3.17
C ILE A 269 -14.87 5.31 -1.95
N ALA A 270 -16.17 5.07 -1.84
CA ALA A 270 -16.97 5.59 -0.74
C ALA A 270 -16.41 5.18 0.63
N SER A 271 -15.97 3.94 0.76
CA SER A 271 -15.39 3.40 1.99
C SER A 271 -14.07 4.09 2.35
N VAL A 272 -13.20 4.37 1.36
CA VAL A 272 -11.91 5.04 1.59
C VAL A 272 -12.11 6.52 1.92
N PHE A 273 -13.04 7.21 1.26
CA PHE A 273 -13.34 8.62 1.57
C PHE A 273 -13.97 8.80 2.96
N ASN A 274 -14.76 7.84 3.42
CA ASN A 274 -15.36 7.86 4.75
C ASN A 274 -14.43 7.32 5.85
N ALA A 275 -13.23 6.84 5.49
CA ALA A 275 -12.29 6.30 6.47
C ALA A 275 -11.60 7.42 7.25
N PRO A 276 -11.48 7.31 8.59
CA PRO A 276 -10.83 8.34 9.40
C PRO A 276 -9.31 8.34 9.20
N ILE A 277 -8.73 9.54 9.08
CA ILE A 277 -7.30 9.76 8.77
C ILE A 277 -6.39 9.07 9.79
N ASN A 278 -6.67 9.24 11.08
CA ASN A 278 -5.86 8.74 12.19
C ASN A 278 -5.86 7.21 12.37
N LEU A 279 -6.90 6.52 11.89
CA LEU A 279 -7.05 5.07 12.09
C LEU A 279 -6.68 4.27 10.84
N TYR A 280 -6.98 4.82 9.65
CA TYR A 280 -6.83 4.08 8.40
C TYR A 280 -5.63 4.55 7.59
N PHE A 281 -5.48 5.86 7.34
CA PHE A 281 -4.44 6.38 6.46
C PHE A 281 -3.06 6.44 7.11
N ASP A 282 -2.98 6.67 8.42
CA ASP A 282 -1.70 6.65 9.15
C ASP A 282 -1.17 5.23 9.39
N MET A 283 -2.07 4.22 9.44
CA MET A 283 -1.70 2.81 9.65
C MET A 283 -1.56 2.01 8.36
N THR A 284 -2.22 2.42 7.28
CA THR A 284 -2.22 1.68 6.01
C THR A 284 -1.28 2.33 5.01
N PRO A 285 -0.27 1.60 4.50
CA PRO A 285 0.60 2.13 3.46
C PRO A 285 -0.19 2.55 2.22
N VAL A 286 0.09 3.75 1.69
CA VAL A 286 -0.57 4.26 0.47
C VAL A 286 -0.45 3.28 -0.70
N GLY A 287 0.69 2.59 -0.83
CA GLY A 287 0.89 1.56 -1.85
C GLY A 287 -0.10 0.39 -1.74
N ARG A 288 -0.55 0.03 -0.54
CA ARG A 288 -1.55 -1.03 -0.32
C ARG A 288 -2.91 -0.62 -0.86
N ILE A 289 -3.32 0.63 -0.60
CA ILE A 289 -4.57 1.19 -1.13
C ILE A 289 -4.49 1.21 -2.67
N LEU A 290 -3.38 1.71 -3.22
CA LEU A 290 -3.19 1.78 -4.67
C LEU A 290 -3.23 0.40 -5.34
N ASN A 291 -2.58 -0.62 -4.76
CA ASN A 291 -2.60 -1.99 -5.30
C ASN A 291 -4.02 -2.57 -5.35
N ARG A 292 -4.86 -2.31 -4.34
CA ARG A 292 -6.26 -2.76 -4.33
C ARG A 292 -7.09 -2.13 -5.45
N PHE A 293 -6.92 -0.83 -5.70
CA PHE A 293 -7.62 -0.13 -6.78
C PHE A 293 -7.10 -0.46 -8.18
N SER A 294 -5.85 -0.92 -8.30
CA SER A 294 -5.23 -1.21 -9.58
C SER A 294 -5.18 -2.71 -9.87
N LYS A 295 -4.24 -3.44 -9.25
CA LYS A 295 -3.97 -4.84 -9.54
C LYS A 295 -5.13 -5.76 -9.17
N ASP A 296 -5.71 -5.58 -7.99
CA ASP A 296 -6.77 -6.49 -7.52
C ASP A 296 -8.06 -6.26 -8.31
N LEU A 297 -8.44 -5.00 -8.52
CA LEU A 297 -9.60 -4.64 -9.35
C LEU A 297 -9.44 -5.13 -10.80
N MET A 298 -8.27 -4.95 -11.41
CA MET A 298 -7.95 -5.47 -12.74
C MET A 298 -8.06 -7.00 -12.78
N THR A 299 -7.66 -7.69 -11.70
CA THR A 299 -7.76 -9.14 -11.63
C THR A 299 -9.23 -9.59 -11.67
N ILE A 300 -10.09 -8.89 -10.94
CA ILE A 300 -11.54 -9.16 -10.94
C ILE A 300 -12.12 -8.88 -12.34
N GLU A 301 -11.77 -7.74 -12.94
CA GLU A 301 -12.33 -7.33 -14.23
C GLU A 301 -11.94 -8.27 -15.37
N MET A 302 -10.65 -8.58 -15.49
CA MET A 302 -10.10 -9.31 -16.63
C MET A 302 -10.19 -10.84 -16.48
N PHE A 303 -9.91 -11.37 -15.29
CA PHE A 303 -9.79 -12.82 -15.10
C PHE A 303 -11.08 -13.49 -14.62
N MET A 304 -11.90 -12.85 -13.77
CA MET A 304 -13.11 -13.50 -13.25
C MET A 304 -14.08 -13.96 -14.33
N PRO A 305 -14.47 -13.16 -15.33
CA PRO A 305 -15.43 -13.62 -16.35
C PRO A 305 -14.86 -14.78 -17.18
N TYR A 306 -13.55 -14.80 -17.40
CA TYR A 306 -12.87 -15.92 -18.06
C TYR A 306 -12.90 -17.20 -17.20
N ILE A 307 -12.45 -17.12 -15.94
CA ILE A 307 -12.39 -18.28 -15.03
C ILE A 307 -13.78 -18.85 -14.75
N ILE A 308 -14.77 -17.97 -14.51
CA ILE A 308 -16.17 -18.37 -14.32
C ILE A 308 -16.68 -19.02 -15.61
N GLY A 309 -16.51 -18.40 -16.77
CA GLY A 309 -16.96 -18.96 -18.05
C GLY A 309 -16.33 -20.32 -18.37
N PHE A 310 -15.04 -20.49 -18.11
CA PHE A 310 -14.32 -21.75 -18.27
C PHE A 310 -14.82 -22.82 -17.31
N THR A 311 -15.03 -22.47 -16.05
CA THR A 311 -15.56 -23.38 -15.01
C THR A 311 -16.96 -23.85 -15.37
N TYR A 312 -17.85 -22.94 -15.79
CA TYR A 312 -19.20 -23.28 -16.27
C TYR A 312 -19.12 -24.27 -17.43
N ASN A 313 -18.33 -23.97 -18.46
CA ASN A 313 -18.19 -24.85 -19.62
C ASN A 313 -17.72 -26.26 -19.21
N THR A 314 -16.70 -26.33 -18.36
CA THR A 314 -16.13 -27.60 -17.90
C THR A 314 -17.14 -28.42 -17.09
N ILE A 315 -17.87 -27.79 -16.16
CA ILE A 315 -18.88 -28.48 -15.33
C ILE A 315 -20.01 -29.03 -16.20
N TYR A 316 -20.59 -28.21 -17.08
CA TYR A 316 -21.70 -28.66 -17.93
C TYR A 316 -21.26 -29.73 -18.94
N GLN A 317 -20.07 -29.56 -19.53
CA GLN A 317 -19.52 -30.57 -20.44
C GLN A 317 -19.26 -31.89 -19.71
N LEU A 318 -18.73 -31.85 -18.48
CA LEU A 318 -18.54 -33.04 -17.66
C LEU A 318 -19.86 -33.74 -17.36
N ILE A 319 -20.86 -33.00 -16.85
CA ILE A 319 -22.20 -33.54 -16.54
C ILE A 319 -22.80 -34.18 -17.77
N PHE A 320 -22.78 -33.49 -18.92
CA PHE A 320 -23.39 -34.00 -20.14
C PHE A 320 -22.67 -35.24 -20.68
N THR A 321 -21.33 -35.24 -20.67
CA THR A 321 -20.53 -36.39 -21.10
C THR A 321 -20.80 -37.60 -20.22
N MET A 322 -20.95 -37.42 -18.91
CA MET A 322 -21.31 -38.48 -17.98
C MET A 322 -22.71 -39.04 -18.25
N VAL A 323 -23.69 -38.17 -18.55
CA VAL A 323 -25.05 -38.60 -18.91
C VAL A 323 -25.04 -39.43 -20.20
N LEU A 324 -24.36 -38.96 -21.25
CA LEU A 324 -24.24 -39.72 -22.50
C LEU A 324 -23.53 -41.06 -22.31
N ALA A 325 -22.42 -41.08 -21.56
CA ALA A 325 -21.69 -42.31 -21.28
C ALA A 325 -22.56 -43.32 -20.52
N GLY A 326 -23.36 -42.87 -19.56
CA GLY A 326 -24.30 -43.71 -18.82
C GLY A 326 -25.42 -44.27 -19.70
N ILE A 327 -25.90 -43.53 -20.70
CA ILE A 327 -26.88 -44.01 -21.68
C ILE A 327 -26.25 -45.03 -22.64
N ALA A 328 -25.04 -44.76 -23.14
CA ALA A 328 -24.37 -45.62 -24.11
C ALA A 328 -23.87 -46.93 -23.48
N VAL A 329 -23.28 -46.86 -22.29
CA VAL A 329 -22.71 -48.01 -21.56
C VAL A 329 -23.03 -47.86 -20.05
N PRO A 330 -24.16 -48.40 -19.57
CA PRO A 330 -24.61 -48.22 -18.18
C PRO A 330 -23.59 -48.64 -17.12
N TYR A 331 -22.76 -49.65 -17.41
CA TYR A 331 -21.72 -50.16 -16.50
C TYR A 331 -20.62 -49.14 -16.18
N VAL A 332 -20.42 -48.12 -17.01
CA VAL A 332 -19.45 -47.03 -16.75
C VAL A 332 -19.81 -46.26 -15.47
N LEU A 333 -21.10 -46.16 -15.13
CA LEU A 333 -21.56 -45.49 -13.90
C LEU A 333 -21.06 -46.19 -12.62
N CYS A 334 -20.77 -47.49 -12.66
CA CYS A 334 -20.20 -48.20 -11.52
C CYS A 334 -18.73 -47.79 -11.25
N SER A 335 -18.01 -47.29 -12.26
CA SER A 335 -16.61 -46.83 -12.12
C SER A 335 -16.47 -45.40 -11.59
N LEU A 336 -17.54 -44.59 -11.71
CA LEU A 336 -17.58 -43.18 -11.33
C LEU A 336 -17.14 -42.90 -9.89
N PRO A 337 -17.61 -43.63 -8.85
CA PRO A 337 -17.23 -43.37 -7.46
C PRO A 337 -15.71 -43.50 -7.24
N VAL A 338 -15.07 -44.45 -7.92
CA VAL A 338 -13.61 -44.67 -7.83
C VAL A 338 -12.86 -43.50 -8.46
N VAL A 339 -13.31 -43.06 -9.64
CA VAL A 339 -12.71 -41.92 -10.34
C VAL A 339 -12.88 -40.61 -9.55
N VAL A 340 -14.08 -40.35 -9.02
CA VAL A 340 -14.36 -39.16 -8.20
C VAL A 340 -13.54 -39.16 -6.92
N PHE A 341 -13.40 -40.32 -6.26
CA PHE A 341 -12.53 -40.46 -5.09
C PHE A 341 -11.07 -40.13 -5.42
N PHE A 342 -10.53 -40.70 -6.51
CA PHE A 342 -9.16 -40.47 -6.93
C PHE A 342 -8.92 -39.00 -7.31
N ILE A 343 -9.83 -38.39 -8.08
CA ILE A 343 -9.77 -36.96 -8.43
C ILE A 343 -9.84 -36.09 -7.17
N GLY A 344 -10.75 -36.40 -6.24
CA GLY A 344 -10.88 -35.67 -4.98
C GLY A 344 -9.61 -35.73 -4.15
N TRP A 345 -8.98 -36.91 -4.07
CA TRP A 345 -7.71 -37.08 -3.37
C TRP A 345 -6.58 -36.27 -4.00
N VAL A 346 -6.41 -36.36 -5.33
CA VAL A 346 -5.43 -35.57 -6.08
C VAL A 346 -5.69 -34.08 -5.93
N PHE A 347 -6.95 -33.65 -5.95
CA PHE A 347 -7.34 -32.24 -5.86
C PHE A 347 -6.97 -31.64 -4.48
N ILE A 348 -7.27 -32.36 -3.39
CA ILE A 348 -6.92 -31.94 -2.02
C ILE A 348 -5.39 -31.81 -1.87
N TYR A 349 -4.64 -32.75 -2.42
CA TYR A 349 -3.17 -32.71 -2.36
C TYR A 349 -2.59 -31.56 -3.20
N SER A 350 -3.08 -31.41 -4.44
CA SER A 350 -2.55 -30.44 -5.41
C SER A 350 -2.90 -29.00 -5.04
N ILE A 351 -4.08 -28.73 -4.47
CA ILE A 351 -4.49 -27.37 -4.14
C ILE A 351 -3.65 -26.78 -3.00
N SER A 352 -3.23 -27.62 -2.04
CA SER A 352 -2.35 -27.19 -0.95
C SER A 352 -0.97 -26.81 -1.50
N ALA A 353 -0.42 -27.62 -2.41
CA ALA A 353 0.87 -27.35 -3.03
C ALA A 353 0.83 -26.12 -3.97
N ALA A 354 -0.20 -26.01 -4.81
CA ALA A 354 -0.34 -24.89 -5.76
C ALA A 354 -0.52 -23.54 -5.05
N LYS A 355 -1.25 -23.50 -3.93
CA LYS A 355 -1.41 -22.30 -3.11
C LYS A 355 -0.08 -21.82 -2.53
N GLU A 356 0.75 -22.75 -2.06
CA GLU A 356 2.06 -22.42 -1.49
C GLU A 356 3.04 -21.90 -2.56
N VAL A 357 3.01 -22.48 -3.77
CA VAL A 357 3.86 -22.04 -4.89
C VAL A 357 3.49 -20.65 -5.37
N ASN A 358 2.19 -20.37 -5.57
CA ASN A 358 1.71 -19.04 -5.96
C ASN A 358 1.92 -17.96 -4.88
N ARG A 359 2.29 -18.34 -3.66
CA ARG A 359 2.68 -17.40 -2.58
C ARG A 359 4.13 -16.96 -2.68
N VAL A 360 5.00 -17.82 -3.22
CA VAL A 360 6.45 -17.57 -3.30
C VAL A 360 6.81 -16.78 -4.57
N GLN A 361 5.95 -16.83 -5.59
CA GLN A 361 6.04 -16.02 -6.81
C GLN A 361 5.29 -14.70 -6.66
#